data_AF-A0A3M5W042-F1
#
_entry.id   AF-A0A3M5W042-F1
#
_cell.length_a   1.000
_cell.length_b   1.000
_cell.length_c   1.000
_cell.angle_alpha   90.00
_cell.angle_beta   90.00
_cell.angle_gamma   90.00
#
_symmetry.space_group_name_H-M   'P 1'
#
loop_
_entity.id
_entity.type
_entity.pdbx_description
1 polymer ?
#
loop_
_entity_poly.entity_id
_entity_poly.type
_entity_poly.pdbx_seq_one_letter_code
_entity_poly.pdbx_strand_id
1 'polypeptide(L)' 'MNVYESIKASLVASASGMPPSLAVEFGRKVLYPLHRPSFSELEQAVRGR' A
#
# COMPACT_ATOMS: atom_id res chain seq x y z
N MET A 1 -8.27 -9.56 7.64
CA MET A 1 -7.40 -8.62 6.89
C MET A 1 -7.18 -9.16 5.47
N ASN A 2 -7.16 -8.30 4.43
CA ASN A 2 -6.98 -8.72 3.03
C ASN A 2 -5.49 -8.62 2.59
N VAL A 3 -4.61 -9.37 3.26
CA VAL A 3 -3.15 -9.17 3.18
C VAL A 3 -2.57 -9.66 1.86
N TYR A 4 -3.00 -10.82 1.38
CA TYR A 4 -2.50 -11.38 0.11
C TYR A 4 -2.77 -10.43 -1.07
N GLU A 5 -3.99 -9.89 -1.19
CA GLU A 5 -4.33 -8.94 -2.25
C GLU A 5 -3.60 -7.61 -2.08
N SER A 6 -3.33 -7.17 -0.85
CA SER A 6 -2.52 -5.98 -0.56
C SER A 6 -1.09 -6.10 -1.08
N ILE A 7 -0.45 -7.25 -0.82
CA ILE A 7 0.89 -7.55 -1.31
C ILE A 7 0.87 -7.63 -2.84
N LYS A 8 -0.09 -8.37 -3.42
CA LYS A 8 -0.23 -8.50 -4.87
C LYS A 8 -0.41 -7.16 -5.56
N ALA A 9 -1.32 -6.30 -5.08
CA ALA A 9 -1.58 -4.98 -5.65
C ALA A 9 -0.32 -4.10 -5.61
N SER A 10 0.44 -4.15 -4.51
CA SER A 10 1.71 -3.42 -4.37
C SER A 10 2.76 -3.89 -5.38
N LEU A 11 2.92 -5.22 -5.52
CA LEU A 11 3.88 -5.82 -6.45
C LEU A 11 3.51 -5.55 -7.90
N VAL A 12 2.23 -5.67 -8.27
CA VAL A 12 1.76 -5.38 -9.64
C VAL A 12 1.99 -3.91 -9.99
N ALA A 13 1.69 -2.98 -9.08
CA ALA A 13 1.94 -1.56 -9.30
C ALA A 13 3.44 -1.27 -9.45
N SER A 14 4.28 -1.89 -8.61
CA SER A 14 5.74 -1.76 -8.70
C SER A 14 6.29 -2.33 -10.02
N ALA A 15 5.84 -3.53 -10.43
CA ALA A 15 6.21 -4.14 -11.71
C ALA A 15 5.75 -3.31 -12.92
N SER A 16 4.71 -2.50 -12.75
CA SER A 16 4.20 -1.57 -13.76
C SER A 16 4.97 -0.23 -13.79
N GLY A 17 6.04 -0.08 -13.02
CA GLY A 17 6.88 1.12 -13.00
C GLY A 17 6.36 2.28 -12.15
N MET A 18 5.36 2.04 -11.29
CA MET A 18 4.87 3.07 -10.38
C MET A 18 5.93 3.43 -9.32
N PRO A 19 6.03 4.70 -8.90
CA PRO A 19 6.89 5.10 -7.78
C PRO A 19 6.58 4.29 -6.52
N PRO A 20 7.58 3.97 -5.67
CA PRO A 20 7.36 3.14 -4.47
C PRO A 20 6.23 3.63 -3.57
N SER A 21 6.11 4.94 -3.36
CA SER A 21 5.03 5.55 -2.56
C SER A 21 3.64 5.25 -3.13
N LEU A 22 3.48 5.30 -4.45
CA LEU A 22 2.22 5.01 -5.12
C LEU A 22 1.95 3.50 -5.19
N ALA A 23 2.98 2.68 -5.36
CA ALA A 23 2.85 1.23 -5.35
C ALA A 23 2.31 0.72 -4.01
N VAL A 24 2.83 1.22 -2.89
CA VAL A 24 2.34 0.84 -1.55
C VAL A 24 0.91 1.35 -1.28
N GLU A 25 0.53 2.50 -1.85
CA GLU A 25 -0.84 3.03 -1.74
C GLU A 25 -1.88 2.13 -2.41
N PHE A 26 -1.53 1.46 -3.51
CA PHE A 26 -2.41 0.44 -4.10
C PHE A 26 -2.65 -0.72 -3.14
N GLY A 27 -1.62 -1.20 -2.44
CA GLY A 27 -1.75 -2.20 -1.39
C GLY A 27 -2.62 -1.75 -0.22
N ARG A 28 -2.51 -0.48 0.19
CA ARG A 28 -3.35 0.07 1.27
C ARG A 28 -4.83 0.04 0.91
N LYS A 29 -5.19 0.41 -0.33
CA LYS A 29 -6.59 0.54 -0.78
C LYS A 29 -7.35 -0.79 -0.88
N VAL A 30 -6.68 -1.93 -0.93
CA VAL A 30 -7.34 -3.25 -0.97
C VAL A 30 -7.56 -3.87 0.41
N LEU A 31 -6.99 -3.28 1.48
CA LEU A 31 -7.31 -3.68 2.85
C LEU A 31 -8.76 -3.32 3.20
N TYR A 32 -9.42 -4.17 4.00
CA TYR A 32 -10.76 -3.90 4.52
C TYR A 32 -10.77 -2.61 5.37
N PRO A 33 -11.87 -1.84 5.38
CA PRO A 33 -11.92 -0.53 6.04
C PRO A 33 -11.44 -0.55 7.50
N LEU A 34 -11.84 -1.55 8.28
CA LEU A 34 -11.46 -1.68 9.69
C LEU A 34 -9.94 -1.84 9.92
N HIS A 35 -9.19 -2.26 8.90
CA HIS A 35 -7.76 -2.57 8.98
C HIS A 35 -6.92 -1.71 8.02
N ARG A 36 -7.55 -0.75 7.34
CA ARG A 36 -6.88 0.10 6.36
C ARG A 36 -6.29 1.30 7.11
N PRO A 37 -4.95 1.46 7.16
CA PRO A 37 -4.38 2.66 7.76
C PRO A 37 -4.78 3.89 6.94
N SER A 38 -4.82 5.04 7.60
CA SER A 38 -4.97 6.33 6.96
C SER A 38 -3.80 6.64 6.02
N PHE A 39 -4.00 7.61 5.14
CA PHE A 39 -2.93 8.08 4.25
C PHE A 39 -1.75 8.64 5.05
N SER A 40 -2.02 9.40 6.12
CA SER A 40 -1.00 9.99 6.99
C SER A 40 -0.20 8.92 7.74
N GLU A 41 -0.85 7.88 8.25
CA GLU A 41 -0.15 6.76 8.90
C GLU A 41 0.76 6.02 7.91
N LEU A 42 0.30 5.82 6.67
CA LEU A 42 1.12 5.20 5.64
C LEU A 42 2.33 6.10 5.28
N GLU A 43 2.10 7.39 5.07
CA GLU A 43 3.16 8.34 4.72
C GLU A 43 4.22 8.44 5.82
N GLN A 44 3.80 8.51 7.08
CA GLN A 44 4.70 8.53 8.23
C GLN A 44 5.55 7.26 8.31
N ALA A 45 4.95 6.09 8.04
CA ALA A 45 5.67 4.81 8.05
C ALA A 45 6.68 4.69 6.90
N VAL A 46 6.40 5.31 5.74
CA VAL A 46 7.27 5.26 4.55
C VAL A 46 8.38 6.32 4.57
N ARG A 47 8.14 7.51 5.12
CA ARG A 47 9.14 8.60 5.18
C ARG A 47 10.33 8.33 6.11
N GLY A 48 10.29 7.29 6.94
CA GLY A 48 11.33 6.96 7.93
C GLY A 48 12.36 5.91 7.49
N ARG A 49 12.41 5.53 6.22
CA ARG A 49 13.33 4.50 5.68
C ARG A 49 13.84 4.85 4.29
#